data_AF-A0A522E6I5-F1
#
_entry.id   AF-A0A522E6I5-F1
#
_cell.length_a   1.000
_cell.length_b   1.000
_cell.length_c   1.000
_cell.angle_alpha   90.00
_cell.angle_beta   90.00
_cell.angle_gamma   90.00
#
_symmetry.space_group_name_H-M   'P 1'
#
loop_
_entity.id
_entity.type
_entity.pdbx_description
1 polymer ?
#
loop_
_entity_poly.entity_id
_entity_poly.type
_entity_poly.pdbx_seq_one_letter_code
_entity_poly.pdbx_strand_id
1 'polypeptide(L)'
;MARLARRFPSMERAFGASAIELVEAGIEPELASRFLQERLHIDPEALSRELEVQGVQLVTIQDEIYPPLLKQIYDPPAVLFVRGALPDPNRKHLAVVGSRHASRYGLRVTEELIEPVARAGVVIVSG
;
A
#
# COMPACT_ATOMS: atom_id res chain seq x y z
N MET A 1 -3.43 7.85 9.25
CA MET A 1 -4.65 8.19 8.47
C MET A 1 -5.91 8.34 9.29
N ALA A 2 -6.20 7.46 10.26
CA ALA A 2 -7.44 7.53 11.05
C ALA A 2 -7.69 8.87 11.77
N ARG A 3 -6.62 9.55 12.24
CA ARG A 3 -6.71 10.87 12.86
C ARG A 3 -7.18 11.96 11.88
N LEU A 4 -6.57 12.02 10.70
CA LEU A 4 -6.92 12.96 9.64
C LEU A 4 -8.34 12.71 9.12
N ALA A 5 -8.70 11.46 8.88
CA ALA A 5 -10.03 11.08 8.39
C ALA A 5 -11.18 11.41 9.36
N ARG A 6 -10.91 11.57 10.67
CA ARG A 6 -11.91 12.01 11.64
C ARG A 6 -12.16 13.51 11.63
N ARG A 7 -11.16 14.30 11.22
CA ARG A 7 -11.20 15.77 11.29
C ARG A 7 -11.54 16.42 9.95
N PHE A 8 -11.06 15.84 8.86
CA PHE A 8 -11.23 16.38 7.52
C PHE A 8 -12.26 15.57 6.72
N PRO A 9 -13.13 16.25 5.94
CA PRO A 9 -14.14 15.58 5.12
C PRO A 9 -13.54 14.80 3.95
N SER A 10 -12.34 15.18 3.51
CA SER A 10 -11.59 14.51 2.44
C SER A 10 -10.09 14.64 2.66
N MET A 11 -9.32 13.74 2.05
CA MET A 11 -7.85 13.83 2.07
C MET A 11 -7.34 15.01 1.24
N GLU A 12 -8.09 15.46 0.23
CA GLU A 12 -7.81 16.70 -0.49
C GLU A 12 -7.87 17.93 0.45
N ARG A 13 -8.91 18.03 1.30
CA ARG A 13 -8.98 19.12 2.29
C ARG A 13 -7.87 19.00 3.33
N ALA A 14 -7.54 17.78 3.76
CA ALA A 14 -6.43 17.54 4.67
C ALA A 14 -5.09 17.94 4.04
N PHE A 15 -4.88 17.65 2.75
CA PHE A 15 -3.68 18.06 2.01
C PHE A 15 -3.57 19.58 1.97
N GLY A 16 -4.67 20.30 1.72
CA GLY A 16 -4.74 21.76 1.76
C GLY A 16 -4.83 22.41 3.14
N ALA A 17 -4.70 21.66 4.25
CA ALA A 17 -4.85 22.19 5.60
C ALA A 17 -3.65 23.06 6.02
N SER A 18 -3.88 23.98 6.96
CA SER A 18 -2.84 24.78 7.61
C SER A 18 -2.11 23.99 8.71
N ALA A 19 -0.97 24.50 9.19
CA ALA A 19 -0.23 23.89 10.30
C ALA A 19 -1.12 23.72 11.54
N ILE A 20 -1.90 24.74 11.85
CA ILE A 20 -2.80 24.77 13.00
C ILE A 20 -3.86 23.67 12.87
N GLU A 21 -4.53 23.57 11.73
CA GLU A 21 -5.55 22.55 11.48
C GLU A 21 -4.97 21.11 11.56
N LEU A 22 -3.73 20.91 11.09
CA LEU A 22 -3.06 19.61 11.19
C LEU A 22 -2.68 19.26 12.64
N VAL A 23 -2.19 20.24 13.41
CA VAL A 23 -1.89 20.05 14.84
C VAL A 23 -3.15 19.75 15.64
N GLU A 24 -4.24 20.46 15.38
CA GLU A 24 -5.56 20.16 15.95
C GLU A 24 -6.07 18.75 15.59
N ALA A 25 -5.69 18.23 14.42
CA ALA A 25 -5.97 16.85 14.03
C ALA A 25 -5.07 15.82 14.74
N GLY A 26 -4.16 16.24 15.63
CA GLY A 26 -3.27 15.39 16.40
C GLY A 26 -2.00 14.98 15.66
N ILE A 27 -1.52 15.84 14.75
CA ILE A 27 -0.20 15.74 14.11
C ILE A 27 0.80 16.58 14.90
N GLU A 28 1.99 16.02 15.17
CA GLU A 28 3.04 16.76 15.88
C GLU A 28 3.45 18.05 15.12
N PRO A 29 3.70 19.18 15.81
CA PRO A 29 4.01 20.45 15.16
C PRO A 29 5.19 20.41 14.18
N GLU A 30 6.24 19.66 14.51
CA GLU A 30 7.42 19.48 13.64
C GLU A 30 7.05 18.71 12.37
N LEU A 31 6.19 17.71 12.48
CA LEU A 31 5.73 16.93 11.33
C LEU A 31 4.79 17.75 10.44
N ALA A 32 3.88 18.52 11.04
CA ALA A 32 2.99 19.43 10.30
C ALA A 32 3.80 20.50 9.52
N SER A 33 4.83 21.06 10.16
CA SER A 33 5.72 22.05 9.53
C SER A 33 6.51 21.43 8.37
N ARG A 34 7.06 20.22 8.57
CA ARG A 34 7.76 19.49 7.51
C ARG A 34 6.84 19.17 6.34
N PHE A 35 5.64 18.67 6.61
CA PHE A 35 4.65 18.38 5.58
C PHE A 35 4.32 19.62 4.74
N LEU A 36 4.14 20.78 5.36
CA LEU A 36 3.85 22.02 4.64
C LEU A 36 4.97 22.44 3.69
N GLN A 37 6.24 22.25 4.07
CA GLN A 37 7.37 22.53 3.20
C GLN A 37 7.41 21.57 2.00
N GLU A 38 7.28 20.27 2.26
CA GLU A 38 7.28 19.24 1.21
C GLU A 38 6.08 19.38 0.26
N ARG A 39 4.91 19.73 0.79
CA ARG A 39 3.67 19.90 0.01
C ARG A 39 3.82 20.90 -1.12
N LEU A 40 4.60 21.96 -0.94
CA LEU A 40 4.81 23.00 -1.97
C LEU A 40 5.48 22.45 -3.24
N HIS A 41 6.14 21.31 -3.13
CA HIS A 41 6.86 20.66 -4.24
C HIS A 41 6.09 19.49 -4.84
N ILE A 42 4.88 19.19 -4.35
CA ILE A 42 4.07 18.07 -4.81
C ILE A 42 2.89 18.62 -5.61
N ASP A 43 2.85 18.29 -6.90
CA ASP A 43 1.68 18.45 -7.76
C ASP A 43 0.98 17.09 -7.87
N PRO A 44 -0.19 16.91 -7.23
CA PRO A 44 -0.93 15.65 -7.26
C PRO A 44 -1.36 15.23 -8.67
N GLU A 45 -1.69 16.18 -9.55
CA GLU A 45 -2.14 15.87 -10.91
C GLU A 45 -0.97 15.45 -11.81
N ALA A 46 0.19 16.09 -11.66
CA ALA A 46 1.40 15.66 -12.34
C ALA A 46 1.84 14.27 -11.86
N LEU A 47 1.78 14.01 -10.54
CA LEU A 47 2.10 12.71 -9.97
C LEU A 47 1.14 11.62 -10.47
N SER A 48 -0.17 11.90 -10.52
CA SER A 48 -1.16 10.96 -11.05
C SER A 48 -0.84 10.56 -12.49
N ARG A 49 -0.54 11.55 -13.34
CA ARG A 49 -0.18 11.30 -14.75
C ARG A 49 1.11 10.49 -14.88
N GLU A 50 2.12 10.77 -14.04
CA GLU A 50 3.37 10.00 -14.04
C GLU A 50 3.11 8.52 -13.67
N LEU A 51 2.31 8.27 -12.64
CA LEU A 51 1.95 6.91 -12.22
C LEU A 51 1.18 6.17 -13.32
N GLU A 52 0.24 6.84 -14.00
CA GLU A 52 -0.48 6.27 -15.14
C GLU A 52 0.47 5.84 -16.26
N VAL A 53 1.45 6.68 -16.63
CA VAL A 53 2.47 6.35 -17.64
C VAL A 53 3.33 5.17 -17.20
N GLN A 54 3.60 5.02 -15.91
CA GLN A 54 4.33 3.89 -15.34
C GLN A 54 3.47 2.62 -15.17
N GLY A 55 2.18 2.67 -15.51
CA GLY A 55 1.23 1.56 -15.31
C GLY A 55 0.99 1.24 -13.84
N VAL A 56 1.09 2.24 -12.97
CA VAL A 56 0.85 2.13 -11.52
C VAL A 56 -0.54 2.66 -11.21
N GLN A 57 -1.39 1.81 -10.66
CA GLN A 57 -2.71 2.17 -10.16
C GLN A 57 -2.64 2.43 -8.64
N LEU A 58 -3.41 3.41 -8.17
CA LEU A 58 -3.62 3.67 -6.75
C LEU A 58 -4.86 2.94 -6.29
N VAL A 59 -4.72 2.11 -5.25
CA VAL A 59 -5.84 1.40 -4.61
C VAL A 59 -5.94 1.82 -3.17
N THR A 60 -7.03 2.48 -2.80
CA THR A 60 -7.31 2.95 -1.45
C THR A 60 -8.01 1.88 -0.62
N ILE A 61 -7.94 1.99 0.71
CA ILE A 61 -8.65 1.09 1.64
C ILE A 61 -10.19 1.10 1.49
N GLN A 62 -10.72 2.09 0.76
CA GLN A 62 -12.14 2.25 0.47
C GLN A 62 -12.56 1.53 -0.82
N ASP A 63 -11.62 1.21 -1.70
CA ASP A 63 -11.90 0.55 -2.98
C ASP A 63 -12.28 -0.92 -2.77
N GLU A 64 -13.23 -1.41 -3.57
CA GLU A 64 -13.69 -2.81 -3.51
C GLU A 64 -12.58 -3.82 -3.87
N ILE A 65 -11.65 -3.40 -4.72
CA ILE A 65 -10.50 -4.22 -5.14
C ILE A 65 -9.40 -4.30 -4.07
N TYR A 66 -9.49 -3.55 -2.97
CA TYR A 66 -8.50 -3.59 -1.90
C TYR A 66 -8.49 -4.98 -1.22
N PRO A 67 -7.31 -5.61 -0.99
CA PRO A 67 -7.27 -6.97 -0.46
C PRO A 67 -7.93 -7.09 0.92
N PRO A 68 -8.99 -7.93 1.08
CA PRO A 68 -9.80 -7.94 2.29
C PRO A 68 -9.03 -8.43 3.52
N LEU A 69 -8.11 -9.38 3.36
CA LEU A 69 -7.25 -9.84 4.46
C LEU A 69 -6.25 -8.76 4.90
N LEU A 70 -5.74 -7.96 3.96
CA LEU A 70 -4.83 -6.86 4.29
C LEU A 70 -5.56 -5.75 5.06
N LYS A 71 -6.86 -5.58 4.81
CA LYS A 71 -7.71 -4.61 5.54
C LYS A 71 -7.92 -4.98 7.02
N GLN A 72 -7.69 -6.24 7.38
CA GLN A 72 -7.92 -6.78 8.73
C GLN A 72 -6.68 -6.71 9.64
N ILE A 73 -5.51 -6.34 9.11
CA ILE A 73 -4.30 -6.21 9.95
C ILE A 73 -4.43 -5.01 10.89
N TYR A 74 -3.58 -4.95 11.92
CA TYR A 74 -3.64 -3.90 12.95
C TYR A 74 -3.51 -2.47 12.38
N ASP A 75 -2.63 -2.27 11.41
CA ASP A 75 -2.40 -0.97 10.75
C ASP A 75 -2.41 -1.15 9.23
N PRO A 76 -3.61 -1.24 8.60
CA PRO A 76 -3.73 -1.50 7.18
C PRO A 76 -3.24 -0.27 6.39
N PRO A 77 -2.44 -0.46 5.32
CA PRO A 77 -2.00 0.65 4.49
C PRO A 77 -3.21 1.36 3.86
N ALA A 78 -3.25 2.68 3.94
CA ALA A 78 -4.39 3.44 3.44
C ALA A 78 -4.47 3.48 1.91
N VAL A 79 -3.31 3.39 1.25
CA VAL A 79 -3.16 3.40 -0.21
C VAL A 79 -2.10 2.37 -0.58
N LEU A 80 -2.38 1.59 -1.62
CA LEU A 80 -1.47 0.68 -2.29
C LEU A 80 -1.11 1.25 -3.66
N PHE A 81 0.18 1.22 -3.99
CA PHE A 81 0.67 1.49 -5.34
C PHE A 81 0.84 0.14 -6.03
N VAL A 82 -0.04 -0.18 -6.97
CA VAL A 82 -0.09 -1.49 -7.61
C VAL A 82 0.37 -1.35 -9.05
N ARG A 83 1.33 -2.18 -9.47
CA ARG A 83 1.70 -2.32 -10.88
C ARG A 83 1.26 -3.69 -11.38
N GLY A 84 0.51 -3.74 -12.48
CA GLY A 84 -0.17 -4.95 -12.93
C GLY A 84 -1.56 -5.08 -12.29
N ALA A 85 -1.98 -6.29 -11.95
CA ALA A 85 -3.31 -6.55 -11.39
C ALA A 85 -3.22 -7.21 -9.99
N LEU A 86 -4.11 -6.82 -9.09
CA LEU A 86 -4.29 -7.54 -7.83
C LEU A 86 -4.87 -8.93 -8.10
N PRO A 87 -4.43 -9.97 -7.36
CA PRO A 87 -4.98 -11.30 -7.49
C PRO A 87 -6.43 -11.35 -7.00
N ASP A 88 -7.19 -12.33 -7.49
CA ASP A 88 -8.58 -12.58 -7.03
C ASP A 88 -8.60 -12.82 -5.51
N PRO A 89 -9.29 -11.98 -4.74
CA PRO A 89 -9.32 -12.08 -3.28
C PRO A 89 -9.97 -13.38 -2.77
N ASN A 90 -10.75 -14.08 -3.59
CA ASN A 90 -11.40 -15.34 -3.23
C ASN A 90 -10.46 -16.55 -3.35
N ARG A 91 -9.32 -16.40 -4.02
CA ARG A 91 -8.31 -17.47 -4.10
C ARG A 91 -7.58 -17.62 -2.77
N LYS A 92 -7.04 -18.81 -2.54
CA LYS A 92 -6.12 -19.02 -1.41
C LYS A 92 -4.82 -18.30 -1.72
N HIS A 93 -4.29 -17.61 -0.72
CA HIS A 93 -3.02 -16.90 -0.79
C HIS A 93 -2.03 -17.58 0.16
N LEU A 94 -0.81 -17.81 -0.30
CA LEU A 94 0.27 -18.41 0.49
C LEU A 94 1.49 -17.49 0.44
N ALA A 95 1.90 -17.01 1.61
CA ALA A 95 3.17 -16.29 1.74
C ALA A 95 4.33 -17.28 1.72
N VAL A 96 5.33 -17.04 0.89
CA VAL A 96 6.56 -17.84 0.81
C VAL A 96 7.74 -16.93 1.13
N VAL A 97 8.39 -17.16 2.27
CA VAL A 97 9.54 -16.39 2.74
C VAL A 97 10.72 -17.32 3.00
N GLY A 98 11.94 -16.81 2.88
CA GLY A 98 13.15 -17.60 3.05
C GLY A 98 14.40 -16.76 3.28
N SER A 99 15.55 -17.42 3.38
CA SER A 99 16.84 -16.75 3.53
C SER A 99 17.19 -15.91 2.30
N ARG A 100 17.71 -14.70 2.52
CA ARG A 100 18.33 -13.85 1.46
C ARG A 100 19.56 -14.51 0.83
N HIS A 101 20.17 -15.48 1.53
CA HIS A 101 21.27 -16.31 1.05
C HIS A 101 20.88 -17.79 1.09
N ALA A 102 19.79 -18.14 0.40
CA ALA A 102 19.35 -19.52 0.28
C ALA A 102 20.41 -20.38 -0.43
N SER A 103 20.58 -21.62 0.03
CA SER A 103 21.43 -22.59 -0.67
C SER A 103 20.76 -23.04 -1.97
N ARG A 104 21.55 -23.60 -2.90
CA ARG A 104 21.01 -24.24 -4.12
C ARG A 104 19.98 -25.32 -3.81
N TYR A 105 20.20 -26.07 -2.73
CA TYR A 105 19.25 -27.06 -2.24
C TYR A 105 17.94 -26.42 -1.78
N GLY A 106 18.02 -25.33 -0.98
CA GLY A 106 16.84 -24.61 -0.51
C GLY A 106 15.98 -24.08 -1.66
N LEU A 107 16.60 -23.47 -2.67
CA LEU A 107 15.89 -22.97 -3.85
C LEU A 107 15.17 -24.10 -4.60
N ARG A 108 15.84 -25.24 -4.82
CA ARG A 108 15.25 -26.40 -5.49
C ARG A 108 14.06 -26.96 -4.73
N VAL A 109 14.20 -27.14 -3.41
CA VAL A 109 13.11 -27.64 -2.56
C VAL A 109 11.93 -26.67 -2.56
N THR A 110 12.18 -25.35 -2.51
CA THR A 110 11.11 -24.35 -2.62
C THR A 110 10.38 -24.47 -3.96
N GLU A 111 11.10 -24.61 -5.07
CA GLU A 111 10.49 -24.79 -6.39
C GLU A 111 9.63 -26.07 -6.44
N GLU A 112 10.17 -27.21 -6.02
CA GLU A 112 9.47 -28.51 -5.99
C GLU A 112 8.19 -28.48 -5.14
N LEU A 113 8.21 -27.75 -4.01
CA LEU A 113 7.06 -27.64 -3.11
C LEU A 113 6.01 -26.66 -3.61
N ILE A 114 6.42 -25.52 -4.18
CA ILE A 114 5.50 -24.42 -4.52
C ILE A 114 4.89 -24.59 -5.90
N GLU A 115 5.59 -25.20 -6.86
CA GLU A 115 5.08 -25.42 -8.22
C GLU A 115 3.72 -26.15 -8.26
N PRO A 116 3.50 -27.30 -7.57
CA PRO A 116 2.18 -27.94 -7.55
C PRO A 116 1.11 -27.09 -6.84
N VAL A 117 1.49 -26.33 -5.82
CA VAL A 117 0.58 -25.45 -5.07
C VAL A 117 0.09 -24.29 -5.95
N ALA A 118 1.00 -23.67 -6.70
CA ALA A 118 0.67 -22.63 -7.66
C ALA A 118 -0.20 -23.16 -8.81
N ARG A 119 0.12 -24.35 -9.35
CA ARG A 119 -0.71 -25.03 -10.37
C ARG A 119 -2.12 -25.35 -9.88
N ALA A 120 -2.30 -25.64 -8.60
CA ALA A 120 -3.60 -25.84 -7.98
C ALA A 120 -4.42 -24.55 -7.80
N GLY A 121 -3.90 -23.40 -8.24
CA GLY A 121 -4.61 -22.13 -8.20
C GLY A 121 -4.40 -21.35 -6.90
N VAL A 122 -3.41 -21.68 -6.08
CA VAL A 122 -3.01 -20.84 -4.94
C VAL A 122 -2.17 -19.66 -5.43
N VAL A 123 -2.46 -18.45 -4.95
CA VAL A 123 -1.68 -17.25 -5.22
C VAL A 123 -0.47 -17.22 -4.28
N ILE A 124 0.73 -17.14 -4.84
CA ILE A 124 1.96 -17.03 -4.06
C ILE A 124 2.29 -15.56 -3.82
N VAL A 125 2.51 -15.18 -2.56
CA VAL A 125 2.88 -13.82 -2.13
C VAL A 125 4.29 -13.85 -1.54
N SER A 126 5.14 -12.92 -1.93
CA SER A 126 6.50 -12.76 -1.40
C SER A 126 6.90 -11.28 -1.39
N GLY A 127 8.06 -10.97 -0.80
CA GLY A 127 8.60 -9.60 -0.65
C GLY A 127 9.89 -9.36 -1.43
#